data_AF-A0AAW8GUV5-F1
#
_entry.id   AF-A0AAW8GUV5-F1
#
_cell.length_a   1.000
_cell.length_b   1.000
_cell.length_c   1.000
_cell.angle_alpha   90.00
_cell.angle_beta   90.00
_cell.angle_gamma   90.00
#
_symmetry.space_group_name_H-M   'P 1'
#
loop_
_entity.id
_entity.type
_entity.pdbx_description
1 polymer ?
#
loop_
_entity_poly.entity_id
_entity_poly.type
_entity_poly.pdbx_seq_one_letter_code
_entity_poly.pdbx_strand_id
1 'polypeptide(L)'
;MLYQIYAYLTDASWHQFAQPLFPDAIDVAGYRLCVFTNRDTPFLKTFASEHGFIAQRLSVEQTIKAMEGEEAGPFVCDLEIAKAIKQHFEPDIQNY
;
A
#
# COMPACT_ATOMS: atom_id res chain seq x y z
N MET A 1 -6.39 1.86 21.06
CA MET A 1 -7.18 1.10 20.06
C MET A 1 -6.26 0.61 18.96
N LEU A 2 -6.43 -0.64 18.54
CA LEU A 2 -5.74 -1.20 17.37
C LEU A 2 -6.52 -0.76 16.13
N TYR A 3 -5.87 -0.17 15.13
CA TYR A 3 -6.50 0.17 13.85
C TYR A 3 -5.61 -0.26 12.69
N GLN A 4 -6.24 -0.55 11.56
CA GLN A 4 -5.55 -0.99 10.35
C GLN A 4 -5.04 0.20 9.54
N ILE A 5 -3.87 0.05 8.94
CA ILE A 5 -3.24 0.98 8.03
C ILE A 5 -2.97 0.21 6.74
N TYR A 6 -3.20 0.82 5.60
CA TYR A 6 -3.04 0.19 4.31
C TYR A 6 -1.84 0.82 3.60
N ALA A 7 -1.07 0.04 2.85
CA ALA A 7 -0.04 0.60 1.98
C ALA A 7 0.02 -0.14 0.66
N TYR A 8 0.10 0.62 -0.43
CA TYR A 8 0.42 0.10 -1.75
C TYR A 8 1.93 0.08 -1.91
N LEU A 9 2.50 -1.09 -2.20
CA LEU A 9 3.91 -1.29 -2.51
C LEU A 9 4.04 -1.75 -3.96
N THR A 10 5.07 -1.33 -4.69
CA THR A 10 5.33 -1.95 -6.01
C THR A 10 5.57 -3.45 -5.83
N ASP A 11 5.21 -4.27 -6.82
CA ASP A 11 5.39 -5.72 -6.75
C ASP A 11 6.86 -6.13 -6.45
N ALA A 12 7.83 -5.36 -6.97
CA ALA A 12 9.25 -5.52 -6.66
C ALA A 12 9.57 -5.27 -5.17
N SER A 13 9.06 -4.17 -4.60
CA SER A 13 9.26 -3.83 -3.19
C SER A 13 8.57 -4.85 -2.28
N TRP A 14 7.40 -5.34 -2.71
CA TRP A 14 6.69 -6.37 -1.98
C TRP A 14 7.46 -7.69 -1.96
N HIS A 15 7.88 -8.22 -3.11
CA HIS A 15 8.67 -9.44 -3.19
C HIS A 15 9.96 -9.37 -2.36
N GLN A 16 10.65 -8.22 -2.41
CA GLN A 16 11.93 -8.08 -1.75
C GLN A 16 11.81 -8.01 -0.22
N PHE A 17 10.71 -7.47 0.30
CA PHE A 17 10.65 -7.09 1.72
C PHE A 17 9.39 -7.50 2.48
N ALA A 18 8.24 -7.50 1.82
CA ALA A 18 6.94 -7.63 2.47
C ALA A 18 6.27 -8.99 2.21
N GLN A 19 6.69 -9.74 1.19
CA GLN A 19 6.13 -11.05 0.85
C GLN A 19 6.14 -12.06 2.01
N PRO A 20 7.20 -12.17 2.85
CA PRO A 20 7.17 -13.09 3.99
C PRO A 20 6.15 -12.70 5.06
N LEU A 21 5.83 -11.41 5.17
CA LEU A 21 4.91 -10.86 6.18
C LEU A 21 3.47 -10.79 5.66
N PHE A 22 3.30 -10.56 4.36
CA PHE A 22 2.03 -10.38 3.68
C PHE A 22 1.97 -11.23 2.40
N PRO A 23 2.05 -12.57 2.51
CA PRO A 23 2.07 -13.46 1.35
C PRO A 23 0.77 -13.37 0.52
N ASP A 24 -0.34 -13.03 1.18
CA ASP A 24 -1.67 -12.91 0.57
C ASP A 24 -2.03 -11.47 0.17
N ALA A 25 -1.02 -10.60 -0.02
CA ALA A 25 -1.27 -9.20 -0.42
C ALA A 25 -1.95 -9.13 -1.79
N ILE A 26 -3.03 -8.34 -1.85
CA ILE A 26 -3.86 -8.20 -3.04
C ILE A 26 -3.08 -7.41 -4.10
N ASP A 27 -3.04 -7.92 -5.33
CA ASP A 27 -2.53 -7.16 -6.47
C ASP A 27 -3.58 -6.14 -6.92
N VAL A 28 -3.15 -4.89 -7.12
CA VAL A 28 -3.94 -3.79 -7.62
C VAL A 28 -3.06 -3.03 -8.60
N ALA A 29 -3.26 -3.27 -9.90
CA ALA A 29 -2.53 -2.60 -10.98
C ALA A 29 -0.98 -2.68 -10.85
N GLY A 30 -0.44 -3.84 -10.47
CA GLY A 30 1.02 -4.02 -10.31
C GLY A 30 1.58 -3.52 -8.97
N TYR A 31 0.70 -3.12 -8.05
CA TYR A 31 1.03 -2.82 -6.66
C TYR A 31 0.36 -3.82 -5.73
N ARG A 32 1.01 -4.12 -4.61
CA ARG A 32 0.53 -5.01 -3.57
C ARG A 32 -0.04 -4.20 -2.41
N LEU A 33 -1.34 -4.38 -2.17
CA LEU A 33 -2.03 -3.79 -1.03
C LEU A 33 -1.73 -4.61 0.23
N CYS A 34 -0.88 -4.06 1.09
CA CYS A 34 -0.51 -4.64 2.37
C CYS A 34 -1.31 -4.00 3.51
N VAL A 35 -1.80 -4.82 4.43
CA VAL A 35 -2.58 -4.37 5.60
C VAL A 35 -1.74 -4.49 6.86
N PHE A 36 -1.40 -3.35 7.44
CA PHE A 36 -0.67 -3.21 8.68
C PHE A 36 -1.60 -2.87 9.83
N THR A 37 -1.11 -2.96 11.06
CA THR A 37 -1.76 -2.34 12.21
C THR A 37 -0.97 -1.13 12.69
N ASN A 38 -1.62 -0.23 13.43
CA ASN A 38 -0.94 0.90 14.04
C ASN A 38 0.17 0.50 15.04
N ARG A 39 0.20 -0.75 15.51
CA ARG A 39 1.34 -1.30 16.28
C ARG A 39 2.58 -1.50 15.40
N ASP A 40 2.39 -1.71 14.11
CA ASP A 40 3.45 -1.91 13.13
C ASP A 40 3.93 -0.57 12.55
N THR A 41 3.34 0.56 12.94
CA THR A 41 3.76 1.91 12.49
C THR A 41 5.26 2.18 12.70
N PRO A 42 5.89 1.81 13.85
CA PRO A 42 7.33 1.96 14.01
C PRO A 42 8.12 1.12 13.00
N PHE A 43 7.69 -0.13 12.78
CA PHE A 43 8.28 -1.01 11.77
C PHE A 43 8.12 -0.41 10.37
N LEU A 44 6.95 0.11 10.01
CA LEU A 44 6.68 0.77 8.72
C LEU A 44 7.56 2.01 8.50
N LYS A 45 7.77 2.81 9.55
CA LYS A 45 8.67 3.98 9.49
C LYS A 45 10.13 3.58 9.35
N THR A 46 10.56 2.59 10.12
CA THR A 46 11.91 2.03 10.01
C THR A 46 12.13 1.39 8.66
N PHE A 47 11.22 0.53 8.21
CA PHE A 47 11.20 -0.10 6.90
C PHE A 47 11.28 0.93 5.77
N ALA A 48 10.41 1.94 5.79
CA ALA A 48 10.46 3.00 4.79
C ALA A 48 11.82 3.72 4.83
N SER A 49 12.29 4.12 6.01
CA SER A 49 13.58 4.83 6.15
C SER A 49 14.81 3.98 5.77
N GLU A 50 14.82 2.68 6.09
CA GLU A 50 15.94 1.77 5.82
C GLU A 50 16.04 1.42 4.34
N HIS A 51 14.91 1.43 3.63
CA HIS A 51 14.84 1.14 2.20
C HIS A 51 14.74 2.39 1.33
N GLY A 52 14.99 3.58 1.90
CA GLY A 52 15.04 4.85 1.16
C GLY A 52 13.68 5.38 0.71
N PHE A 53 12.59 4.81 1.22
CA PHE A 53 11.23 5.25 0.97
C PHE A 53 10.81 6.31 1.98
N ILE A 54 10.07 7.32 1.51
CA ILE A 54 9.31 8.21 2.40
C ILE A 54 7.88 7.69 2.37
N ALA A 55 7.37 7.21 3.50
CA ALA A 55 5.97 6.83 3.61
C ALA A 55 5.09 8.08 3.37
N GLN A 56 4.46 8.17 2.20
CA GLN A 56 3.64 9.31 1.83
C GLN A 56 2.17 8.98 2.11
N ARG A 57 1.52 9.82 2.91
CA ARG A 57 0.05 9.84 3.02
C ARG A 57 -0.48 10.74 1.91
N LEU A 58 -0.90 10.11 0.81
CA LEU A 58 -1.45 10.78 -0.36
C LEU A 58 -2.99 10.68 -0.36
N SER A 59 -3.64 11.62 -1.04
CA SER A 59 -5.07 11.48 -1.36
C SER A 59 -5.29 10.33 -2.36
N VAL A 60 -6.55 9.93 -2.56
CA VAL A 60 -6.94 8.93 -3.57
C VAL A 60 -6.36 9.30 -4.94
N GLU A 61 -6.63 10.51 -5.42
CA GLU A 61 -6.20 10.99 -6.74
C GLU A 61 -4.67 11.05 -6.87
N GLN A 62 -3.97 11.49 -5.82
CA GLN A 62 -2.51 11.52 -5.81
C GLN A 62 -1.91 10.12 -5.85
N THR A 63 -2.51 9.16 -5.15
CA THR A 63 -2.05 7.77 -5.15
C THR A 63 -2.30 7.11 -6.50
N ILE A 64 -3.47 7.33 -7.10
CA ILE A 64 -3.78 6.84 -8.46
C ILE A 64 -2.74 7.39 -9.44
N LYS A 65 -2.50 8.70 -9.43
CA LYS A 65 -1.52 9.32 -10.32
C LYS A 65 -0.10 8.78 -10.12
N ALA A 66 0.29 8.54 -8.87
CA ALA A 66 1.60 7.96 -8.56
C ALA A 66 1.70 6.51 -9.06
N MET A 67 0.63 5.71 -8.90
CA MET A 67 0.57 4.34 -9.42
C MET A 67 0.57 4.29 -10.95
N GLU A 68 -0.20 5.17 -11.62
CA GLU A 68 -0.19 5.32 -13.08
C GLU A 68 1.17 5.80 -13.61
N GLY A 69 1.88 6.61 -12.82
CA GLY A 69 3.24 7.05 -13.09
C GLY A 69 4.32 6.02 -12.74
N GLU A 70 3.93 4.82 -12.30
CA GLU A 70 4.83 3.74 -11.85
C GLU A 70 5.81 4.19 -10.76
N GLU A 71 5.40 5.16 -9.93
CA GLU A 71 6.23 5.71 -8.87
C GLU A 71 6.49 4.66 -7.79
N ALA A 72 7.74 4.62 -7.31
CA ALA A 72 8.15 3.69 -6.27
C ALA A 72 7.90 4.28 -4.87
N GLY A 73 7.11 3.58 -4.06
CA GLY A 73 6.98 3.89 -2.64
C GLY A 73 5.92 3.05 -1.94
N PRO A 74 5.94 2.97 -0.60
CA PRO A 74 4.75 2.66 0.17
C PRO A 74 3.84 3.89 0.18
N PHE A 75 2.74 3.84 -0.57
CA PHE A 75 1.67 4.83 -0.48
C PHE A 75 0.72 4.44 0.66
N VAL A 76 0.92 5.07 1.82
CA VAL A 76 0.21 4.73 3.04
C VAL A 76 -1.12 5.46 3.09
N CYS A 77 -2.20 4.71 3.29
CA CYS A 77 -3.55 5.24 3.31
C CYS A 77 -4.44 4.52 4.34
N ASP A 78 -5.61 5.11 4.59
CA ASP A 78 -6.64 4.49 5.42
C ASP A 78 -7.59 3.65 4.54
N LEU A 79 -8.43 2.80 5.16
CA LEU A 79 -9.25 1.81 4.45
C LEU A 79 -10.14 2.42 3.34
N GLU A 80 -10.74 3.59 3.60
CA GLU A 80 -11.64 4.23 2.64
C GLU A 80 -10.90 4.66 1.36
N ILE A 81 -9.67 5.18 1.51
CA ILE A 81 -8.83 5.57 0.38
C ILE A 81 -8.36 4.31 -0.37
N ALA A 82 -7.92 3.28 0.37
CA ALA A 82 -7.52 2.01 -0.24
C ALA A 82 -8.64 1.42 -1.11
N LYS A 83 -9.89 1.42 -0.61
CA LYS A 83 -11.06 0.97 -1.36
C LYS A 83 -11.31 1.79 -2.62
N ALA A 84 -11.24 3.12 -2.53
CA ALA A 84 -11.46 3.99 -3.67
C ALA A 84 -10.39 3.79 -4.76
N ILE A 85 -9.12 3.62 -4.37
CA ILE A 85 -8.02 3.32 -5.29
C ILE A 85 -8.24 1.96 -5.96
N LYS A 86 -8.53 0.91 -5.17
CA LYS A 86 -8.81 -0.42 -5.72
C LYS A 86 -9.99 -0.39 -6.70
N GLN A 87 -11.09 0.28 -6.34
CA GLN A 87 -12.26 0.41 -7.21
C GLN A 87 -11.96 1.15 -8.51
N HIS A 88 -11.02 2.10 -8.50
CA HIS A 88 -10.59 2.79 -9.71
C HIS A 88 -9.87 1.87 -10.68
N PHE A 89 -8.93 1.05 -10.18
CA PHE A 89 -8.14 0.13 -11.01
C PHE A 89 -8.85 -1.20 -11.32
N GLU A 90 -9.72 -1.66 -10.44
CA GLU A 90 -10.45 -2.93 -10.53
C GLU A 90 -11.96 -2.72 -10.28
N PRO A 91 -12.68 -2.04 -11.19
CA PRO A 91 -14.09 -1.70 -10.98
C PRO A 91 -15.03 -2.92 -10.92
N ASP A 92 -14.62 -4.05 -11.48
CA ASP A 92 -15.42 -5.28 -11.56
C ASP A 92 -15.29 -6.22 -10.34
N ILE A 93 -14.38 -5.95 -9.40
CA ILE A 93 -14.14 -6.83 -8.25
C ILE A 93 -14.85 -6.29 -7.00
N GLN A 94 -16.13 -6.61 -6.84
CA GLN A 94 -16.97 -6.30 -5.66
C GLN A 94 -16.70 -7.19 -4.42
N ASN A 95 -15.57 -7.88 -4.31
CA ASN A 95 -15.31 -8.75 -3.17
C ASN A 95 -14.58 -8.02 -2.03
N TYR A 96 -15.32 -7.80 -0.92
CA TYR A 96 -14.82 -7.67 0.45
C TYR A 96 -15.65 -8.55 1.37
#